data_AF-A0A9E6ULR8-F1
#
_entry.id   AF-A0A9E6ULR8-F1
#
_cell.length_a   1.000
_cell.length_b   1.000
_cell.length_c   1.000
_cell.angle_alpha   90.00
_cell.angle_beta   90.00
_cell.angle_gamma   90.00
#
_symmetry.space_group_name_H-M   'P 1'
#
loop_
_entity.id
_entity.type
_entity.pdbx_description
1 polymer ?
#
loop_
_entity_poly.entity_id
_entity_poly.type
_entity_poly.pdbx_seq_one_letter_code
_entity_poly.pdbx_strand_id
1 'polypeptide(L)'
;MGTFRGLTSGIAAALLSASVAVAQEPAPPPPQDYEFLAAPQTDLNRMFRVEKTTGEIGVCQYAVKDGSVGVTLCLAPGEGAGPQEPGSYGLAASSHTQEGGVYRVERRTGRMSACYVLGEQVVCTPQAR
;
A
#
# COMPACT_ATOMS: atom_id res chain seq x y z
N MET A 1 -47.61 -17.04 -66.83
CA MET A 1 -47.40 -15.75 -66.13
C MET A 1 -46.99 -16.05 -64.70
N GLY A 2 -45.90 -15.42 -64.21
CA GLY A 2 -45.38 -15.54 -62.84
C GLY A 2 -44.08 -16.37 -62.75
N THR A 3 -42.95 -15.88 -63.23
CA THR A 3 -41.89 -15.08 -62.53
C THR A 3 -40.84 -15.90 -61.78
N PHE A 4 -39.64 -15.88 -62.37
CA PHE A 4 -38.32 -16.22 -61.83
C PHE A 4 -38.05 -15.63 -60.44
N ARG A 5 -37.30 -16.37 -59.61
CA ARG A 5 -36.30 -15.79 -58.70
C ARG A 5 -35.15 -16.77 -58.49
N GLY A 6 -34.01 -16.42 -59.09
CA GLY A 6 -32.78 -17.19 -59.05
C GLY A 6 -32.10 -17.19 -57.69
N LEU A 7 -31.40 -18.27 -57.43
CA LEU A 7 -30.50 -18.48 -56.31
C LEU A 7 -29.10 -18.02 -56.76
N THR A 8 -28.66 -16.82 -56.39
CA THR A 8 -27.29 -16.36 -56.64
C THR A 8 -26.47 -16.44 -55.37
N SER A 9 -25.45 -17.30 -55.42
CA SER A 9 -24.36 -17.45 -54.46
C SER A 9 -23.73 -16.11 -54.10
N GLY A 10 -23.80 -15.72 -52.83
CA GLY A 10 -22.98 -14.67 -52.25
C GLY A 10 -21.81 -15.28 -51.51
N ILE A 11 -20.61 -15.25 -52.11
CA ILE A 11 -19.34 -15.56 -51.43
C ILE A 11 -19.08 -14.40 -50.46
N ALA A 12 -19.33 -14.62 -49.18
CA ALA A 12 -18.98 -13.66 -48.14
C ALA A 12 -17.47 -13.71 -47.90
N ALA A 13 -16.77 -12.65 -48.31
CA ALA A 13 -15.35 -12.45 -48.02
C ALA A 13 -15.15 -12.28 -46.51
N ALA A 14 -14.51 -13.26 -45.88
CA ALA A 14 -14.07 -13.18 -44.49
C ALA A 14 -12.86 -12.24 -44.39
N LEU A 15 -13.09 -11.01 -43.93
CA LEU A 15 -12.04 -10.08 -43.54
C LEU A 15 -11.48 -10.51 -42.18
N LEU A 16 -10.32 -11.18 -42.18
CA LEU A 16 -9.53 -11.44 -40.97
C LEU A 16 -8.94 -10.11 -40.46
N SER A 17 -9.55 -9.52 -39.43
CA SER A 17 -8.96 -8.43 -38.67
C SER A 17 -7.93 -8.99 -37.68
N ALA A 18 -6.64 -8.79 -37.97
CA ALA A 18 -5.56 -9.06 -37.03
C ALA A 18 -5.56 -8.00 -35.92
N SER A 19 -6.04 -8.36 -34.73
CA SER A 19 -5.98 -7.51 -33.54
C SER A 19 -4.57 -7.55 -32.95
N VAL A 20 -3.81 -6.47 -33.10
CA VAL A 20 -2.52 -6.27 -32.41
C VAL A 20 -2.82 -5.97 -30.94
N ALA A 21 -2.53 -6.91 -30.05
CA ALA A 21 -2.58 -6.70 -28.61
C ALA A 21 -1.41 -5.79 -28.19
N VAL A 22 -1.71 -4.52 -27.91
CA VAL A 22 -0.76 -3.60 -27.29
C VAL A 22 -0.64 -4.01 -25.82
N ALA A 23 0.55 -4.47 -25.40
CA ALA A 23 0.84 -4.72 -23.99
C ALA A 23 0.86 -3.36 -23.26
N GLN A 24 -0.15 -3.10 -22.42
CA GLN A 24 -0.13 -1.95 -21.52
C GLN A 24 0.80 -2.28 -20.35
N GLU A 25 1.95 -1.62 -20.29
CA GLU A 25 2.75 -1.62 -19.07
C GLU A 25 1.93 -0.92 -17.96
N PRO A 26 1.89 -1.49 -16.73
CA PRO A 26 1.18 -0.85 -15.63
C PRO A 26 1.78 0.52 -15.39
N ALA A 27 0.93 1.55 -15.36
CA ALA A 27 1.37 2.89 -15.03
C ALA A 27 2.08 2.88 -13.66
N PRO A 28 3.16 3.66 -13.49
CA PRO A 28 3.82 3.77 -12.19
C PRO A 28 2.79 4.24 -11.14
N PRO A 29 2.87 3.73 -9.90
CA PRO A 29 1.97 4.18 -8.85
C PRO A 29 2.15 5.70 -8.65
N PRO A 30 1.07 6.40 -8.26
CA PRO A 30 1.18 7.83 -7.97
C PRO A 30 2.22 8.07 -6.86
N PRO A 31 2.88 9.25 -6.87
CA PRO A 31 3.81 9.62 -5.81
C PRO A 31 3.09 9.55 -4.46
N GLN A 32 3.68 8.81 -3.53
CA GLN A 32 3.18 8.65 -2.17
C GLN A 32 3.84 9.69 -1.26
N ASP A 33 3.05 10.34 -0.41
CA ASP A 33 3.55 11.31 0.56
C ASP A 33 3.57 10.67 1.94
N TYR A 34 4.75 10.62 2.56
CA TYR A 34 4.96 9.91 3.82
C TYR A 34 5.32 10.85 4.96
N GLU A 35 4.80 10.55 6.14
CA GLU A 35 5.29 11.10 7.40
C GLU A 35 6.06 10.03 8.16
N PHE A 36 7.11 10.43 8.88
CA PHE A 36 8.01 9.52 9.60
C PHE A 36 8.07 9.89 11.08
N LEU A 37 8.09 8.88 11.95
CA LEU A 37 8.27 9.06 13.39
C LEU A 37 9.11 7.93 13.99
N ALA A 38 10.10 8.28 14.80
CA ALA A 38 10.90 7.29 15.53
C ALA A 38 10.05 6.63 16.60
N ALA A 39 10.31 5.35 16.88
CA ALA A 39 9.74 4.71 18.07
C ALA A 39 10.17 5.51 19.31
N PRO A 40 9.26 5.78 20.26
CA PRO A 40 9.59 6.54 21.46
C PRO A 40 10.44 5.74 22.46
N GLN A 41 10.50 4.41 22.31
CA GLN A 41 11.34 3.55 23.14
C GLN A 41 12.83 3.88 22.99
N THR A 42 13.52 4.03 24.11
CA THR A 42 14.99 4.22 24.13
C THR A 42 15.70 2.94 23.70
N ASP A 43 16.82 3.08 22.99
CA ASP A 43 17.62 1.97 22.46
C ASP A 43 16.89 1.06 21.44
N LEU A 44 15.76 1.52 20.89
CA LEU A 44 15.06 0.85 19.79
C LEU A 44 15.26 1.62 18.48
N ASN A 45 15.85 0.96 17.48
CA ASN A 45 16.23 1.57 16.21
C ASN A 45 15.15 1.42 15.12
N ARG A 46 13.91 1.81 15.44
CA ARG A 46 12.76 1.70 14.52
C ARG A 46 12.25 3.06 14.08
N MET A 47 12.10 3.22 12.77
CA MET A 47 11.36 4.32 12.15
C MET A 47 10.03 3.83 11.60
N PHE A 48 8.94 4.40 12.09
CA PHE A 48 7.63 4.24 11.51
C PHE A 48 7.46 5.23 10.36
N ARG A 49 6.68 4.80 9.36
CA ARG A 49 6.18 5.65 8.28
C ARG A 49 4.68 5.46 8.12
N VAL A 50 3.98 6.52 7.76
CA VAL A 50 2.58 6.48 7.33
C VAL A 50 2.44 7.12 5.97
N GLU A 51 1.72 6.50 5.04
CA GLU A 51 1.30 7.19 3.82
C GLU A 51 0.10 8.09 4.17
N LYS A 52 0.25 9.39 3.91
CA LYS A 52 -0.60 10.44 4.51
C LYS A 52 -2.03 10.44 3.97
N THR A 53 -2.31 9.77 2.85
CA THR A 53 -3.63 9.72 2.22
C THR A 53 -4.41 8.46 2.59
N THR A 54 -3.73 7.33 2.64
CA THR A 54 -4.29 5.98 2.84
C THR A 54 -4.15 5.52 4.28
N GLY A 55 -3.21 6.07 5.04
CA GLY A 55 -2.94 5.62 6.41
C GLY A 55 -2.28 4.24 6.49
N GLU A 56 -1.73 3.72 5.39
CA GLU A 56 -0.90 2.52 5.44
C GLU A 56 0.36 2.80 6.28
N ILE A 57 0.67 1.90 7.20
CA ILE A 57 1.79 2.00 8.13
C ILE A 57 2.87 1.00 7.73
N GLY A 58 4.11 1.46 7.72
CA GLY A 58 5.31 0.63 7.60
C GLY A 58 6.29 0.92 8.73
N VAL A 59 7.23 0.00 8.94
CA VAL A 59 8.35 0.19 9.87
C VAL A 59 9.64 -0.23 9.19
N CYS A 60 10.68 0.58 9.32
CA CYS A 60 12.03 0.19 8.96
C CYS A 60 12.94 0.21 10.18
N GLN A 61 13.91 -0.70 10.21
CA GLN A 61 14.93 -0.77 11.24
C GLN A 61 16.31 -1.03 10.66
N TYR A 62 17.33 -0.59 11.38
CA TYR A 62 18.70 -0.90 11.04
C TYR A 62 19.08 -2.30 11.57
N ALA A 63 19.81 -3.08 10.78
CA ALA A 63 20.39 -4.35 11.21
C ALA A 63 21.84 -4.44 10.75
N VAL A 64 22.72 -4.98 11.59
CA VAL A 64 24.11 -5.26 11.23
C VAL A 64 24.25 -6.75 10.97
N LYS A 65 24.92 -7.11 9.88
CA LYS A 65 25.44 -8.45 9.68
C LYS A 65 26.94 -8.41 9.98
N ASP A 66 27.43 -9.39 10.73
CA ASP A 66 28.77 -9.38 11.36
C ASP A 66 29.89 -8.81 10.46
N GLY A 67 30.43 -7.66 10.86
CA GLY A 67 31.55 -7.01 10.18
C GLY A 67 31.23 -6.32 8.84
N SER A 68 29.96 -6.21 8.44
CA SER A 68 29.55 -5.53 7.21
C SER A 68 28.98 -4.12 7.46
N VAL A 69 28.86 -3.34 6.38
CA VAL A 69 27.94 -2.20 6.34
C VAL A 69 26.54 -2.75 6.62
N GLY A 70 25.84 -2.18 7.62
CA GLY A 70 24.51 -2.66 7.98
C GLY A 70 23.46 -2.42 6.89
N VAL A 71 22.27 -2.96 7.09
CA VAL A 71 21.14 -2.92 6.16
C VAL A 71 19.93 -2.25 6.79
N THR A 72 19.11 -1.61 5.95
CA THR A 72 17.78 -1.13 6.34
C THR A 72 16.76 -2.22 6.02
N LEU A 73 16.13 -2.77 7.04
CA LEU A 73 15.08 -3.77 6.91
C LEU A 73 13.72 -3.10 7.09
N CYS A 74 12.90 -3.08 6.05
CA CYS A 74 11.54 -2.57 6.12
C CYS A 74 10.54 -3.71 6.21
N LEU A 75 9.77 -3.73 7.29
CA LEU A 75 8.73 -4.71 7.58
C LEU A 75 7.47 -4.37 6.77
N ALA A 76 6.80 -5.41 6.29
CA ALA A 76 5.56 -5.26 5.54
C ALA A 76 4.39 -4.89 6.49
N PRO A 77 3.36 -4.19 5.96
CA PRO A 77 2.10 -4.03 6.66
C PRO A 77 1.43 -5.39 6.91
N GLY A 78 1.02 -5.63 8.14
CA GLY A 78 0.21 -6.77 8.58
C GLY A 78 -1.21 -6.34 8.94
N GLU A 79 -1.81 -7.04 9.91
CA GLU A 79 -3.19 -6.80 10.35
C GLU A 79 -3.42 -5.35 10.79
N GLY A 80 -4.43 -4.69 10.20
CA GLY A 80 -4.83 -3.32 10.52
C GLY A 80 -3.86 -2.22 10.08
N ALA A 81 -2.61 -2.55 9.72
CA ALA A 81 -1.59 -1.62 9.28
C ALA A 81 -1.67 -1.28 7.80
N GLY A 82 -2.41 -2.05 7.01
CA GLY A 82 -2.69 -1.74 5.60
C GLY A 82 -3.49 -0.44 5.41
N PRO A 83 -3.78 -0.09 4.14
CA PRO A 83 -4.58 1.08 3.78
C PRO A 83 -5.91 1.11 4.53
N GLN A 84 -6.33 2.32 4.87
CA GLN A 84 -7.62 2.65 5.47
C GLN A 84 -8.45 3.45 4.46
N GLU A 85 -9.64 3.87 4.88
CA GLU A 85 -10.41 4.86 4.13
C GLU A 85 -9.56 6.11 3.85
N PRO A 86 -9.62 6.68 2.64
CA PRO A 86 -8.86 7.88 2.30
C PRO A 86 -9.10 9.02 3.29
N GLY A 87 -8.02 9.63 3.79
CA GLY A 87 -8.07 10.59 4.89
C GLY A 87 -6.84 11.51 4.94
N SER A 88 -6.61 12.12 6.10
CA SER A 88 -5.39 12.87 6.38
C SER A 88 -4.69 12.21 7.58
N TYR A 89 -3.72 11.36 7.29
CA TYR A 89 -3.05 10.56 8.30
C TYR A 89 -1.73 11.20 8.74
N GLY A 90 -1.39 10.97 10.01
CA GLY A 90 -0.10 11.31 10.60
C GLY A 90 0.29 10.30 11.69
N LEU A 91 1.46 10.51 12.27
CA LEU A 91 1.99 9.71 13.36
C LEU A 91 2.05 10.54 14.65
N ALA A 92 1.78 9.90 15.78
CA ALA A 92 2.00 10.45 17.11
C ALA A 92 2.66 9.41 18.00
N ALA A 93 3.35 9.85 19.04
CA ALA A 93 3.87 8.98 20.10
C ALA A 93 3.26 9.41 21.43
N SER A 94 3.02 8.46 22.32
CA SER A 94 2.60 8.73 23.70
C SER A 94 3.71 9.36 24.56
N SER A 95 4.94 9.39 24.05
CA SER A 95 6.18 9.70 24.78
C SER A 95 6.51 8.75 25.94
N HIS A 96 5.90 7.56 25.98
CA HIS A 96 6.26 6.51 26.95
C HIS A 96 7.54 5.79 26.50
N THR A 97 8.59 5.83 27.32
CA THR A 97 9.95 5.37 26.96
C THR A 97 10.10 3.85 26.80
N GLN A 98 9.06 3.08 27.12
CA GLN A 98 9.01 1.62 26.92
C GLN A 98 8.06 1.22 25.78
N GLU A 99 7.45 2.19 25.08
CA GLU A 99 6.53 1.89 24.00
C GLU A 99 7.30 1.73 22.68
N GLY A 100 7.34 0.49 22.16
CA GLY A 100 8.00 0.20 20.89
C GLY A 100 7.17 0.54 19.63
N GLY A 101 6.02 1.20 19.82
CA GLY A 101 5.03 1.52 18.80
C GLY A 101 4.73 3.02 18.68
N VAL A 102 3.86 3.36 17.74
CA VAL A 102 3.36 4.72 17.51
C VAL A 102 1.85 4.66 17.30
N TYR A 103 1.20 5.82 17.34
CA TYR A 103 -0.20 5.97 16.97
C TYR A 103 -0.32 6.45 15.53
N ARG A 104 -1.06 5.71 14.71
CA ARG A 104 -1.64 6.25 13.47
C ARG A 104 -2.82 7.12 13.83
N VAL A 105 -2.84 8.36 13.36
CA VAL A 105 -3.90 9.33 13.66
C VAL A 105 -4.53 9.80 12.35
N GLU A 106 -5.85 9.63 12.20
CA GLU A 106 -6.62 10.31 11.17
C GLU A 106 -7.01 11.70 11.70
N ARG A 107 -6.39 12.74 11.12
CA ARG A 107 -6.41 14.12 11.64
C ARG A 107 -7.76 14.82 11.48
N ARG A 108 -8.62 14.39 10.56
CA ARG A 108 -9.94 15.02 10.34
C ARG A 108 -11.00 14.52 11.32
N THR A 109 -10.87 13.29 11.78
CA THR A 109 -11.85 12.58 12.60
C THR A 109 -11.37 12.30 14.02
N GLY A 110 -10.06 12.44 14.27
CA GLY A 110 -9.42 12.13 15.55
C GLY A 110 -9.34 10.64 15.87
N ARG A 111 -9.64 9.75 14.91
CA ARG A 111 -9.54 8.31 15.13
C ARG A 111 -8.08 7.89 15.16
N MET A 112 -7.76 6.95 16.06
CA MET A 112 -6.40 6.50 16.28
C MET A 112 -6.31 4.97 16.34
N SER A 113 -5.20 4.43 15.84
CA SER A 113 -4.77 3.04 16.05
C SER A 113 -3.39 3.04 16.70
N ALA A 114 -3.17 2.21 17.71
CA ALA A 114 -1.82 1.90 18.15
C ALA A 114 -1.19 0.91 17.16
N CYS A 115 0.00 1.21 16.66
CA CYS A 115 0.70 0.45 15.64
C CYS A 115 2.09 0.05 16.14
N TYR A 116 2.42 -1.24 16.04
CA TYR A 116 3.64 -1.83 16.58
C TYR A 116 4.09 -3.02 15.76
N VAL A 117 5.33 -3.46 15.96
CA VAL A 117 5.86 -4.65 15.29
C VAL A 117 5.45 -5.91 16.05
N LEU A 118 4.83 -6.86 15.36
CA LEU A 118 4.51 -8.19 15.86
C LEU A 118 5.18 -9.22 14.95
N GLY A 119 6.24 -9.87 15.44
CA GLY A 119 7.07 -10.74 14.62
C GLY A 119 7.77 -9.96 13.50
N GLU A 120 7.48 -10.31 12.24
CA GLU A 120 8.10 -9.71 11.04
C GLU A 120 7.15 -8.76 10.28
N GLN A 121 6.08 -8.30 10.95
CA GLN A 121 5.09 -7.40 10.35
C GLN A 121 4.81 -6.23 11.29
N VAL A 122 4.36 -5.11 10.73
CA VAL A 122 3.74 -4.06 11.53
C VAL A 122 2.24 -4.28 11.59
N VAL A 123 1.65 -4.26 12.77
CA VAL A 123 0.22 -4.43 13.01
C VAL A 123 -0.34 -3.20 13.68
N CYS A 124 -1.64 -2.94 13.50
CA CYS A 124 -2.35 -1.85 14.15
C CYS A 124 -3.64 -2.35 14.80
N THR A 125 -3.99 -1.78 15.96
CA THR A 125 -5.29 -2.03 16.59
C THR A 125 -6.43 -1.49 15.72
N PRO A 126 -7.69 -1.95 15.93
CA PRO A 126 -8.85 -1.26 15.39
C PRO A 126 -8.84 0.23 15.76
N GLN A 127 -9.32 1.08 14.86
CA GLN A 127 -9.36 2.52 15.10
C GLN A 127 -10.43 2.89 16.14
N ALA A 128 -10.02 3.63 17.18
CA ALA A 128 -10.87 4.13 18.27
C ALA A 128 -10.81 5.67 18.38
N ARG A 129 -11.68 6.27 19.19
CA ARG A 129 -11.69 7.71 19.54
C ARG A 129 -11.58 7.88 21.04
#